data_AF-A0A3G2IC81-F1
#
_entry.id   AF-A0A3G2IC81-F1
#
_cell.length_a   1.000
_cell.length_b   1.000
_cell.length_c   1.000
_cell.angle_alpha   90.00
_cell.angle_beta   90.00
_cell.angle_gamma   90.00
#
_symmetry.space_group_name_H-M   'P 1'
#
loop_
_entity.id
_entity.type
_entity.pdbx_description
1 polymer ?
#
loop_
_entity_poly.entity_id
_entity_poly.type
_entity_poly.pdbx_seq_one_letter_code
_entity_poly.pdbx_strand_id
1 'polypeptide(L)'
;MGYTHKLGEYTGSHGSLNEWYIQPQAQAIWMGVKADDHRESNGTRVNGEGDDNIQTRLGVRTYLKGHSKVDDGKNRTFQPFVEVNWIHNTQDFGTCMDGESVYQSGARDIGEIKTGVEGQLNNNLNLWGNVGVQVGDKGYNDTVAIAGIKYSF
;
A
#
# COMPACT_ATOMS: atom_id res chain seq x y z
N MET A 1 11.85 0.89 5.08
CA MET A 1 12.16 1.89 6.14
C MET A 1 11.40 3.17 5.81
N GLY A 2 10.83 3.84 6.81
CA GLY A 2 10.12 5.12 6.63
C GLY A 2 10.61 6.13 7.65
N TYR A 3 10.76 7.38 7.23
CA TYR A 3 11.17 8.48 8.12
C TYR A 3 10.03 9.49 8.19
N THR A 4 9.64 9.92 9.39
CA THR A 4 8.54 10.87 9.57
C THR A 4 9.08 12.27 9.87
N HIS A 5 8.73 13.25 9.02
CA HIS A 5 9.04 14.67 9.22
C HIS A 5 7.76 15.44 9.55
N LYS A 6 7.79 16.29 10.58
CA LYS A 6 6.73 17.28 10.85
C LYS A 6 6.94 18.48 9.93
N LEU A 7 5.94 18.79 9.10
CA LEU A 7 5.96 19.92 8.17
C LEU A 7 5.40 21.20 8.80
N GLY A 8 4.48 21.09 9.77
CA GLY A 8 3.91 22.26 10.42
C GLY A 8 2.90 21.91 11.50
N GLU A 9 2.48 22.96 12.21
CA GLU A 9 1.43 22.90 13.21
C GLU A 9 0.55 24.14 13.03
N TYR A 10 -0.76 23.94 13.06
CA TYR A 10 -1.72 25.03 13.00
C TYR A 10 -2.87 24.80 13.98
N THR A 11 -3.36 25.90 14.55
CA THR A 11 -4.53 25.86 15.42
C THR A 11 -5.77 26.13 14.59
N GLY A 12 -6.70 25.17 14.58
CA GLY A 12 -7.99 25.32 13.93
C GLY A 12 -8.90 26.32 14.65
N SER A 13 -9.92 26.81 13.95
CA SER A 13 -10.89 27.81 14.42
C SER A 13 -11.64 27.45 15.71
N HIS A 14 -11.65 26.17 16.09
CA HIS A 14 -12.30 25.64 17.30
C HIS A 14 -11.30 25.21 18.40
N GLY A 15 -10.03 25.64 18.31
CA GLY A 15 -9.00 25.31 19.30
C GLY A 15 -8.38 23.92 19.15
N SER A 16 -8.66 23.22 18.04
CA SER A 16 -8.03 21.95 17.68
C SER A 16 -6.59 22.16 17.20
N LEU A 17 -5.62 21.43 17.76
CA LEU A 17 -4.26 21.42 17.27
C LEU A 17 -4.14 20.44 16.10
N ASN A 18 -3.72 20.92 14.94
CA ASN A 18 -3.49 20.08 13.78
C ASN A 18 -2.00 20.09 13.42
N GLU A 19 -1.39 18.92 13.47
CA GLU A 19 -0.01 18.71 13.07
C GLU A 19 0.03 18.07 11.69
N TRP A 20 0.88 18.57 10.80
CA TRP A 20 1.06 18.00 9.47
C TRP A 20 2.37 17.25 9.40
N TYR A 21 2.31 16.00 8.95
CA TYR A 21 3.46 15.11 8.77
C TYR A 21 3.59 14.61 7.33
N ILE A 22 4.83 14.37 6.92
CA ILE A 22 5.19 13.66 5.70
C ILE A 22 6.14 12.51 6.04
N GLN A 23 5.97 11.40 5.34
CA GLN A 23 6.70 10.17 5.57
C GLN A 23 7.09 9.54 4.23
N PRO A 24 8.31 9.82 3.72
CA PRO A 24 8.89 8.99 2.67
C PRO A 24 9.02 7.54 3.15
N GLN A 25 8.74 6.60 2.25
CA GLN A 25 8.82 5.16 2.49
C GLN A 25 9.42 4.44 1.29
N ALA A 26 10.28 3.47 1.59
CA ALA A 26 10.84 2.56 0.60
C ALA A 26 10.78 1.12 1.13
N GLN A 27 10.35 0.21 0.26
CA GLN A 27 10.21 -1.21 0.51
C GLN A 27 10.70 -2.00 -0.70
N ALA A 28 11.39 -3.12 -0.45
CA ALA A 28 11.75 -4.09 -1.48
C ALA A 28 11.24 -5.46 -1.02
N ILE A 29 10.58 -6.19 -1.91
CA ILE A 29 9.98 -7.50 -1.68
C ILE A 29 10.57 -8.44 -2.73
N TRP A 30 11.31 -9.45 -2.30
CA TRP A 30 11.78 -10.51 -3.18
C TRP A 30 10.77 -11.66 -3.17
N MET A 31 10.32 -12.07 -4.35
CA MET A 31 9.31 -13.10 -4.56
C MET A 31 9.95 -14.28 -5.31
N GLY A 32 10.53 -15.21 -4.56
CA GLY A 32 11.11 -16.45 -5.08
C GLY A 32 10.11 -17.60 -5.15
N VAL A 33 8.92 -17.40 -5.73
CA VAL A 33 7.91 -18.47 -5.84
C VAL A 33 8.35 -19.44 -6.93
N LYS A 34 8.93 -20.56 -6.53
CA LYS A 34 9.17 -21.72 -7.39
C LYS A 34 7.84 -22.47 -7.54
N ALA A 35 7.24 -22.42 -8.73
CA ALA A 35 6.18 -23.37 -9.05
C ALA A 35 6.86 -24.74 -9.30
N ASP A 36 6.53 -25.75 -8.50
CA ASP A 36 6.98 -27.12 -8.77
C ASP A 36 6.47 -27.54 -10.16
N ASP A 37 7.35 -28.12 -10.97
CA ASP A 37 7.06 -28.68 -12.30
C ASP A 37 5.86 -29.65 -12.21
N HIS A 38 4.68 -29.23 -12.66
CA HIS A 38 3.55 -30.14 -12.84
C HIS A 38 3.33 -30.41 -14.33
N ARG A 39 3.66 -31.64 -14.73
CA ARG A 39 3.49 -32.13 -16.09
C ARG A 39 2.09 -32.70 -16.23
N GLU A 40 1.20 -32.02 -16.95
CA GLU A 40 -0.07 -32.62 -17.35
C GLU A 40 0.18 -33.86 -18.24
N SER A 41 -0.69 -34.86 -18.11
CA SER A 41 -0.61 -36.16 -18.81
C SER A 41 -0.62 -36.07 -20.35
N ASN A 42 -0.91 -34.89 -20.92
CA ASN A 42 -1.07 -34.66 -22.36
C ASN A 42 0.16 -34.08 -23.07
N GLY A 43 1.29 -33.92 -22.36
CA GLY A 43 2.60 -33.64 -22.99
C GLY A 43 3.01 -32.16 -23.10
N THR A 44 2.17 -31.20 -22.72
CA THR A 44 2.53 -29.78 -22.68
C THR A 44 3.41 -29.48 -21.46
N ARG A 45 4.60 -28.92 -21.69
CA ARG A 45 5.54 -28.49 -20.66
C ARG A 45 5.25 -27.02 -20.32
N VAL A 46 4.63 -26.78 -19.17
CA VAL A 46 4.44 -25.42 -18.64
C VAL A 46 5.69 -25.05 -17.85
N ASN A 47 6.61 -24.30 -18.45
CA ASN A 47 7.72 -23.71 -17.71
C ASN A 47 7.19 -22.43 -17.01
N GLY A 48 7.11 -22.44 -15.69
CA GLY A 48 6.91 -21.23 -14.90
C GLY A 48 8.20 -20.42 -14.87
N GLU A 49 8.48 -19.62 -15.89
CA GLU A 49 9.57 -18.63 -15.83
C GLU A 49 9.09 -17.39 -15.09
N GLY A 50 9.27 -17.38 -13.77
CA GLY A 50 9.06 -16.24 -12.88
C GLY A 50 10.06 -16.22 -11.73
N ASP A 51 11.23 -16.84 -11.95
CA ASP A 51 12.31 -16.98 -10.99
C ASP A 51 12.92 -15.60 -10.68
N ASP A 52 12.85 -15.15 -9.43
CA ASP A 52 13.47 -13.94 -8.90
C ASP A 52 12.82 -12.59 -9.29
N ASN A 53 11.49 -12.46 -9.16
CA ASN A 53 10.89 -11.14 -9.20
C ASN A 53 11.21 -10.33 -7.93
N ILE A 54 11.75 -9.12 -8.11
CA ILE A 54 11.95 -8.13 -7.07
C ILE A 54 10.93 -7.01 -7.30
N GLN A 55 10.02 -6.86 -6.35
CA GLN A 55 9.12 -5.72 -6.30
C GLN A 55 9.71 -4.63 -5.41
N THR A 56 9.97 -3.48 -6.00
CA THR A 56 10.34 -2.26 -5.27
C THR A 56 9.12 -1.36 -5.16
N ARG A 57 8.83 -0.87 -3.95
CA ARG A 57 7.78 0.12 -3.69
C ARG A 57 8.44 1.35 -3.09
N LEU A 58 8.33 2.47 -3.79
CA LEU A 58 8.75 3.79 -3.33
C LEU A 58 7.52 4.64 -3.17
N GLY A 59 7.40 5.36 -2.06
CA GLY A 59 6.23 6.21 -1.87
C GLY A 59 6.39 7.26 -0.81
N VAL A 60 5.35 8.08 -0.70
CA VAL A 60 5.27 9.16 0.26
C VAL A 60 3.87 9.15 0.85
N ARG A 61 3.81 9.04 2.18
CA ARG A 61 2.58 9.20 2.96
C ARG A 61 2.58 10.56 3.61
N THR A 62 1.48 11.29 3.50
CA THR A 62 1.24 12.52 4.25
C THR A 62 0.01 12.33 5.12
N TYR A 63 0.06 12.78 6.37
CA TYR A 63 -1.09 12.69 7.26
C TYR A 63 -1.20 13.93 8.14
N LEU A 64 -2.43 14.24 8.51
CA LEU A 64 -2.72 15.25 9.52
C LEU A 64 -2.97 14.52 10.83
N LYS A 65 -2.51 15.07 11.95
CA LYS A 65 -2.88 14.58 13.26
C LYS A 65 -3.69 15.68 13.94
N GLY A 66 -5.00 15.48 13.97
CA GLY A 66 -5.92 16.37 14.65
C GLY A 66 -6.12 15.93 16.09
N HIS A 67 -5.89 16.84 17.03
CA HIS A 67 -6.28 16.68 18.43
C HIS A 67 -7.18 17.85 18.84
N SER A 68 -8.43 17.55 19.20
CA SER A 68 -9.38 18.56 19.68
C SER A 68 -9.23 18.77 21.18
N LYS A 69 -9.22 20.03 21.64
CA LYS A 69 -9.30 20.36 23.08
C LYS A 69 -10.59 19.88 23.75
N VAL A 70 -11.64 19.57 22.97
CA VAL A 70 -12.88 18.95 23.49
C VAL A 70 -12.70 17.46 23.80
N ASP A 71 -11.64 16.84 23.29
CA ASP A 71 -11.26 15.45 23.55
C ASP A 71 -10.19 15.31 24.66
N ASP A 72 -9.85 16.41 25.35
CA ASP A 72 -9.02 16.37 26.57
C ASP A 72 -9.68 15.46 27.60
N GLY A 73 -9.03 14.32 27.89
CA GLY A 73 -9.53 13.26 28.77
C GLY A 73 -10.11 12.03 28.08
N LYS A 74 -10.34 12.06 26.75
CA LYS A 74 -10.81 10.88 25.97
C LYS A 74 -9.76 10.32 25.00
N ASN A 75 -8.64 11.03 24.82
CA ASN A 75 -7.49 10.59 24.03
C ASN A 75 -7.84 10.18 22.58
N ARG A 76 -8.87 10.84 22.02
CA ARG A 76 -9.32 10.60 20.65
C ARG A 76 -8.45 11.37 19.68
N THR A 77 -7.83 10.65 18.76
CA THR A 77 -7.05 11.24 17.68
C THR A 77 -7.55 10.74 16.34
N PHE A 78 -7.60 11.65 15.37
CA PHE A 78 -8.03 11.37 14.01
C PHE A 78 -6.90 11.74 13.06
N GLN A 79 -6.53 10.79 12.21
CA GLN A 79 -5.39 10.89 11.32
C GLN A 79 -5.78 10.57 9.88
N PRO A 80 -6.35 11.53 9.14
CA PRO A 80 -6.57 11.35 7.71
C PRO A 80 -5.21 11.38 7.02
N PHE A 81 -5.03 10.51 6.03
CA PHE A 81 -3.80 10.39 5.28
C PHE A 81 -4.07 10.22 3.79
N VAL A 82 -3.10 10.67 3.00
CA VAL A 82 -2.98 10.38 1.58
C VAL A 82 -1.59 9.82 1.35
N GLU A 83 -1.50 8.82 0.50
CA GLU A 83 -0.27 8.13 0.19
C GLU A 83 -0.19 7.90 -1.32
N VAL A 84 0.98 8.13 -1.88
CA VAL A 84 1.26 7.86 -3.29
C VAL A 84 2.46 6.93 -3.33
N ASN A 85 2.33 5.84 -4.08
CA ASN A 85 3.38 4.86 -4.26
C ASN A 85 3.63 4.62 -5.74
N TRP A 86 4.90 4.44 -6.09
CA TRP A 86 5.35 3.85 -7.34
C TRP A 86 5.87 2.44 -7.03
N ILE A 87 5.27 1.45 -7.67
CA ILE A 87 5.59 0.04 -7.53
C ILE A 87 6.25 -0.39 -8.84
N HIS A 88 7.47 -0.88 -8.75
CA HIS A 88 8.25 -1.38 -9.87
C HIS A 88 8.56 -2.87 -9.66
N ASN A 89 8.25 -3.70 -10.65
CA ASN A 89 8.60 -5.13 -10.66
C ASN A 89 9.72 -5.35 -11.67
N THR A 90 10.80 -6.01 -11.27
CA THR A 90 11.95 -6.29 -12.16
C THR A 90 11.63 -7.29 -13.26
N GLN A 91 10.65 -8.16 -13.05
CA GLN A 91 10.15 -9.10 -14.04
C GLN A 91 8.64 -8.91 -14.27
N ASP A 92 8.22 -9.08 -15.51
CA ASP A 92 6.81 -9.22 -15.84
C ASP A 92 6.35 -10.59 -15.35
N PHE A 93 5.33 -10.67 -14.50
CA PHE A 93 4.69 -11.95 -14.20
C PHE A 93 4.13 -12.52 -15.51
N GLY A 94 4.67 -13.64 -15.98
CA GLY A 94 4.25 -14.30 -17.22
C GLY A 94 4.31 -15.81 -17.07
N THR A 95 3.33 -16.50 -17.64
CA THR A 95 3.37 -17.95 -17.84
C THR A 95 3.63 -18.19 -19.31
N CYS A 96 4.70 -18.91 -19.63
CA CYS A 96 4.97 -19.33 -21.00
C CYS A 96 4.07 -20.54 -21.31
N MET A 97 3.09 -20.38 -22.21
CA MET A 97 2.32 -21.51 -22.78
C MET A 97 2.62 -21.58 -24.28
N ASP A 98 3.17 -22.71 -24.72
CA ASP A 98 3.32 -23.08 -26.14
C ASP A 98 4.03 -22.06 -27.06
N GLY A 99 5.14 -21.46 -26.60
CA GLY A 99 6.00 -20.63 -27.44
C GLY A 99 5.46 -19.23 -27.78
N GLU A 100 4.29 -18.87 -27.25
CA GLU A 100 3.72 -17.52 -27.28
C GLU A 100 3.89 -16.90 -25.89
N SER A 101 4.78 -15.92 -25.77
CA SER A 101 5.06 -15.25 -24.49
C SER A 101 3.89 -14.35 -24.09
N VAL A 102 2.95 -14.87 -23.31
CA VAL A 102 1.89 -14.06 -22.68
C VAL A 102 2.46 -13.43 -21.41
N TYR A 103 3.14 -12.31 -21.56
CA TYR A 103 3.45 -11.43 -20.45
C TYR A 103 2.14 -10.86 -19.89
N GLN A 104 1.90 -10.85 -18.56
CA GLN A 104 0.95 -9.90 -17.98
C GLN A 104 1.51 -8.50 -18.17
N SER A 105 1.34 -8.00 -19.39
CA SER A 105 1.98 -6.79 -19.84
C SER A 105 1.21 -5.62 -19.25
N GLY A 106 1.83 -4.93 -18.28
CA GLY A 106 1.22 -3.77 -17.63
C GLY A 106 1.55 -3.59 -16.15
N ALA A 107 2.02 -4.63 -15.47
CA ALA A 107 2.31 -4.60 -14.03
C ALA A 107 3.78 -4.25 -13.69
N ARG A 108 4.60 -3.92 -14.70
CA ARG A 108 6.03 -3.60 -14.51
C ARG A 108 6.19 -2.31 -13.71
N ASP A 109 5.44 -1.29 -14.08
CA ASP A 109 5.39 0.01 -13.42
C ASP A 109 3.93 0.33 -13.07
N ILE A 110 3.64 0.41 -11.77
CA ILE A 110 2.31 0.68 -11.24
C ILE A 110 2.37 1.93 -10.38
N GLY A 111 1.54 2.91 -10.68
CA GLY A 111 1.24 4.03 -9.82
C GLY A 111 0.06 3.68 -8.90
N GLU A 112 0.22 3.89 -7.61
CA GLU A 112 -0.81 3.67 -6.62
C GLU A 112 -1.09 4.96 -5.83
N ILE A 113 -2.36 5.30 -5.67
CA ILE A 113 -2.80 6.36 -4.77
C ILE A 113 -3.72 5.74 -3.73
N LYS A 114 -3.40 5.96 -2.45
CA LYS A 114 -4.20 5.56 -1.30
C LYS A 114 -4.66 6.78 -0.53
N THR A 115 -5.88 6.72 -0.03
CA THR A 115 -6.39 7.69 0.93
C THR A 115 -7.13 6.95 2.02
N GLY A 116 -7.04 7.44 3.24
CA GLY A 116 -7.62 6.76 4.36
C GLY A 116 -7.61 7.58 5.63
N VAL A 117 -8.06 6.92 6.67
CA VAL A 117 -8.26 7.49 7.98
C VAL A 117 -7.88 6.47 9.02
N GLU A 118 -7.08 6.90 9.98
CA GLU A 118 -6.80 6.16 11.20
C GLU A 118 -7.40 6.93 12.38
N GLY A 119 -8.09 6.22 13.27
CA GLY A 119 -8.76 6.79 14.42
C GLY A 119 -8.45 5.99 15.69
N GLN A 120 -7.90 6.65 16.69
CA GLN A 120 -7.85 6.11 18.04
C GLN A 120 -9.13 6.53 18.76
N LEU A 121 -10.02 5.56 19.00
CA LEU A 121 -11.31 5.84 19.63
C LEU A 121 -11.14 5.98 21.14
N ASN A 122 -10.37 5.08 21.74
CA ASN A 122 -10.01 5.05 23.17
C ASN A 122 -8.57 4.50 23.30
N ASN A 123 -7.99 4.50 24.51
CA ASN A 123 -6.64 3.93 24.77
C ASN A 123 -6.48 2.46 24.34
N ASN A 124 -7.58 1.70 24.28
CA ASN A 124 -7.59 0.27 23.98
C ASN A 124 -8.13 -0.06 22.58
N LEU A 125 -8.65 0.93 21.82
CA LEU A 125 -9.36 0.67 20.57
C LEU A 125 -8.90 1.60 19.45
N ASN A 126 -8.33 1.01 18.41
CA ASN A 126 -7.90 1.68 17.18
C ASN A 126 -8.70 1.15 15.98
N LEU A 127 -9.09 2.04 15.09
CA LEU A 127 -9.77 1.72 13.84
C LEU A 127 -9.00 2.36 12.68
N TRP A 128 -8.91 1.67 11.54
CA TRP A 128 -8.40 2.25 10.30
C TRP A 128 -9.27 1.84 9.12
N GLY A 129 -9.35 2.72 8.13
CA GLY A 129 -10.00 2.46 6.86
C GLY A 129 -9.29 3.20 5.75
N ASN A 130 -9.08 2.56 4.60
CA ASN A 130 -8.47 3.18 3.44
C ASN A 130 -9.03 2.62 2.13
N VAL A 131 -8.85 3.39 1.08
CA VAL A 131 -9.12 3.01 -0.30
C VAL A 131 -7.90 3.36 -1.15
N GLY A 132 -7.53 2.46 -2.03
CA GLY A 132 -6.40 2.59 -2.95
C GLY A 132 -6.84 2.32 -4.38
N VAL A 133 -6.28 3.08 -5.32
CA VAL A 133 -6.40 2.82 -6.75
C VAL A 133 -5.00 2.64 -7.31
N GLN A 134 -4.81 1.54 -8.04
CA GLN A 134 -3.58 1.19 -8.73
C GLN A 134 -3.81 1.30 -10.24
N VAL A 135 -2.90 1.96 -10.94
CA VAL A 135 -2.91 2.13 -12.39
C VAL A 135 -1.54 1.75 -12.93
N GLY A 136 -1.51 0.82 -13.88
CA GLY A 136 -0.29 0.37 -14.55
C GLY A 136 -0.36 0.57 -16.06
N ASP A 137 0.70 0.15 -16.73
CA ASP A 137 0.79 0.21 -18.19
C ASP A 137 -0.27 -0.69 -18.85
N LYS A 138 -0.62 -0.38 -20.10
CA LYS A 138 -1.52 -1.19 -20.95
C LYS A 138 -2.93 -1.44 -20.36
N GLY A 139 -3.41 -0.55 -19.50
CA GLY A 139 -4.80 -0.57 -19.02
C GLY A 139 -5.03 -1.36 -17.74
N TYR A 140 -3.98 -1.70 -16.99
CA TYR A 140 -4.12 -2.27 -15.65
C TYR A 140 -4.75 -1.25 -14.70
N ASN A 141 -5.88 -1.59 -14.10
CA ASN A 141 -6.54 -0.81 -13.04
C ASN A 141 -7.05 -1.78 -11.97
N ASP A 142 -6.70 -1.51 -10.72
CA ASP A 142 -7.19 -2.24 -9.56
C ASP A 142 -7.61 -1.25 -8.46
N THR A 143 -8.73 -1.53 -7.79
CA THR A 143 -9.25 -0.71 -6.69
C THR A 143 -9.42 -1.57 -5.46
N VAL A 144 -8.74 -1.18 -4.37
CA VAL A 144 -8.70 -1.93 -3.11
C VAL A 144 -9.28 -1.08 -2.00
N ALA A 145 -10.20 -1.64 -1.23
CA ALA A 145 -10.70 -1.02 0.00
C ALA A 145 -10.35 -1.93 1.19
N ILE A 146 -9.77 -1.35 2.24
CA ILE A 146 -9.39 -2.08 3.46
C ILE A 146 -9.98 -1.35 4.66
N ALA A 147 -10.57 -2.09 5.58
CA ALA A 147 -10.95 -1.61 6.89
C ALA A 147 -10.47 -2.60 7.96
N GLY A 148 -10.09 -2.10 9.12
CA GLY A 148 -9.61 -2.92 10.22
C GLY A 148 -9.81 -2.28 11.58
N ILE A 149 -9.86 -3.13 12.59
CA ILE A 149 -10.05 -2.75 13.99
C ILE A 149 -9.00 -3.50 14.81
N LYS A 150 -8.42 -2.82 15.78
CA LYS A 150 -7.45 -3.39 16.74
C LYS A 150 -7.88 -3.03 18.14
N TYR A 151 -7.99 -4.06 18.98
CA TYR A 151 -8.23 -3.94 20.40
C TYR A 151 -7.00 -4.42 21.18
N SER A 152 -6.53 -3.62 22.14
CA SER A 152 -5.40 -3.93 23.00
C SER A 152 -5.87 -4.08 24.44
N PHE A 153 -5.55 -5.21 25.08
CA PHE A 153 -5.89 -5.53 26.48
C PHE A 153 -4.86 -4.98 27.46
#